data_AF-A0A7G1I7V5-F1
#
_entry.id   AF-A0A7G1I7V5-F1
#
_cell.length_a   1.000
_cell.length_b   1.000
_cell.length_c   1.000
_cell.angle_alpha   90.00
_cell.angle_beta   90.00
_cell.angle_gamma   90.00
#
_symmetry.space_group_name_H-M   'P 1'
#
loop_
_entity.id
_entity.type
_entity.pdbx_description
1 polymer ?
#
loop_
_entity_poly.entity_id
_entity_poly.type
_entity_poly.pdbx_seq_one_letter_code
_entity_poly.pdbx_strand_id
1 'polypeptide(L)' 'MSGFERRGRWNVPKKLTTFTLWGTGVLDLRYADFTSTEVEIRAYSIMGVQTILLPPKYTSKSAAAV' A
#
# COMPACT_ATOMS: atom_id res chain seq x y z
N MET A 1 -12.55 -3.64 -13.60
CA MET A 1 -11.33 -3.62 -14.44
C MET A 1 -10.40 -2.51 -13.97
N SER A 2 -9.84 -2.61 -12.75
CA SER A 2 -8.83 -1.64 -12.22
C SER A 2 -8.45 -1.89 -10.74
N GLY A 3 -8.73 -3.08 -10.20
CA GLY A 3 -8.31 -3.43 -8.85
C GLY A 3 -6.93 -4.06 -8.87
N PHE A 4 -6.12 -3.82 -7.84
CA PHE A 4 -4.86 -4.54 -7.63
C PHE A 4 -4.91 -5.28 -6.31
N GLU A 5 -4.30 -6.45 -6.27
CA GLU A 5 -4.09 -7.19 -5.04
C GLU A 5 -2.63 -7.56 -4.96
N ARG A 6 -1.94 -7.04 -3.95
CA ARG A 6 -0.53 -7.33 -3.71
C ARG A 6 -0.38 -7.86 -2.30
N ARG A 7 -0.23 -9.19 -2.21
CA ARG A 7 -0.16 -9.96 -0.97
C ARG A 7 1.01 -10.94 -1.00
N GLY A 8 1.42 -11.40 0.18
CA GLY A 8 2.47 -12.41 0.35
C GLY A 8 3.87 -11.81 0.53
N ARG A 9 4.90 -12.63 0.30
CA ARG A 9 6.31 -12.22 0.39
C ARG A 9 6.74 -11.53 -0.88
N TRP A 10 7.06 -10.25 -0.75
CA TRP A 10 7.65 -9.45 -1.81
C TRP A 10 8.46 -8.32 -1.18
N ASN A 11 9.44 -7.80 -1.93
CA ASN A 11 10.29 -6.72 -1.44
C ASN A 11 9.61 -5.36 -1.65
N VAL A 12 9.32 -4.65 -0.56
CA VAL A 12 8.72 -3.32 -0.58
C VAL A 12 9.81 -2.28 -0.86
N PRO A 13 9.77 -1.58 -2.00
CA PRO A 13 10.74 -0.55 -2.31
C PRO A 13 10.55 0.65 -1.38
N LYS A 14 11.61 1.46 -1.21
CA LYS A 14 11.57 2.71 -0.42
C LYS A 14 10.43 3.66 -0.85
N LYS A 15 10.07 3.67 -2.13
CA LYS A 15 8.98 4.47 -2.69
C LYS A 15 8.04 3.55 -3.44
N LEU A 16 6.79 3.47 -3.00
CA LEU A 16 5.74 2.68 -3.65
C LEU A 16 4.61 3.62 -4.04
N THR A 17 4.17 3.56 -5.29
CA THR A 17 2.98 4.27 -5.76
C THR A 17 1.96 3.26 -6.24
N THR A 18 0.75 3.35 -5.71
CA THR A 18 -0.38 2.50 -6.05
C THR A 18 -1.53 3.37 -6.54
N PHE A 19 -2.20 2.91 -7.59
CA PHE A 19 -3.28 3.65 -8.24
C PHE A 19 -4.44 2.71 -8.53
N THR A 20 -5.65 3.12 -8.15
CA THR A 20 -6.90 2.44 -8.52
C THR A 20 -7.90 3.45 -9.03
N LEU A 21 -8.52 3.14 -10.16
CA LEU A 21 -9.56 3.96 -10.79
C LEU A 21 -10.84 3.14 -10.87
N TRP A 22 -11.84 3.42 -10.05
CA TRP A 22 -13.12 2.68 -10.05
C TRP A 22 -12.95 1.20 -9.71
N GLY A 23 -12.41 0.90 -8.53
CA GLY A 23 -12.13 -0.46 -8.09
C GLY A 23 -11.61 -0.54 -6.67
N THR A 24 -11.11 -1.71 -6.30
CA THR A 24 -10.51 -1.97 -4.98
C THR A 24 -9.03 -2.30 -5.11
N GLY A 25 -8.20 -1.68 -4.27
CA GLY A 25 -6.77 -1.97 -4.16
C GLY A 25 -6.44 -2.57 -2.81
N VAL A 26 -5.88 -3.77 -2.74
CA VAL A 26 -5.41 -4.36 -1.49
C VAL A 26 -3.90 -4.45 -1.50
N LEU A 27 -3.28 -3.76 -0.55
CA LEU A 27 -1.84 -3.79 -0.30
C LEU A 27 -1.61 -4.45 1.06
N ASP A 28 -1.25 -5.73 1.05
CA ASP A 28 -0.91 -6.46 2.27
C ASP A 28 0.59 -6.45 2.49
N LEU A 29 1.01 -5.69 3.50
CA LEU A 29 2.41 -5.57 3.90
C LEU A 29 2.76 -6.54 5.03
N ARG A 30 1.79 -7.28 5.60
CA ARG A 30 2.00 -8.14 6.78
C ARG A 30 3.09 -9.19 6.60
N TYR A 31 3.25 -9.68 5.36
CA TYR A 31 4.27 -10.67 4.98
C TYR A 31 5.34 -10.10 4.03
N ALA A 32 5.33 -8.79 3.80
CA ALA A 32 6.24 -8.14 2.87
C ALA A 32 7.55 -7.77 3.57
N ASP A 33 8.67 -7.88 2.85
CA ASP A 33 10.00 -7.55 3.35
C ASP A 33 10.38 -6.14 2.90
N PHE A 34 10.60 -5.23 3.83
CA PHE A 34 10.95 -3.84 3.51
C PHE A 34 12.43 -3.71 3.17
N THR A 35 12.75 -3.03 2.06
CA THR A 35 14.15 -2.81 1.66
C THR A 35 14.81 -1.61 2.36
N SER A 36 14.07 -0.89 3.20
CA SER A 36 14.48 0.36 3.85
C SER A 36 13.76 0.51 5.20
N THR A 37 14.37 1.24 6.14
CA THR A 37 13.79 1.54 7.46
C THR A 37 12.57 2.46 7.38
N GLU A 38 12.56 3.34 6.37
CA GLU A 38 11.44 4.22 6.06
C GLU A 38 10.98 3.97 4.62
N VAL A 39 9.66 3.84 4.45
CA VAL A 39 9.02 3.59 3.16
C VAL A 39 7.87 4.57 2.96
N GLU A 40 7.88 5.25 1.82
CA GLU A 40 6.84 6.16 1.39
C GLU A 40 5.85 5.41 0.48
N ILE A 41 4.60 5.30 0.91
CA ILE A 41 3.53 4.66 0.14
C ILE A 41 2.53 5.73 -0.28
N ARG A 42 2.44 5.97 -1.59
CA ARG A 42 1.46 6.85 -2.21
C ARG A 42 0.30 6.03 -2.74
N ALA A 43 -0.88 6.28 -2.20
CA ALA A 43 -2.11 5.55 -2.46
C ALA A 43 -3.11 6.50 -3.13
N TYR A 44 -3.25 6.38 -4.45
CA TYR A 44 -4.20 7.18 -5.23
C TYR A 44 -5.41 6.32 -5.58
N SER A 45 -6.58 6.70 -5.08
CA SER A 45 -7.83 6.00 -5.37
C SER A 45 -8.87 6.98 -5.88
N ILE A 46 -9.29 6.81 -7.13
CA ILE A 46 -10.34 7.63 -7.74
C ILE A 46 -11.62 6.80 -7.78
N MET A 47 -12.63 7.21 -7.01
CA MET A 47 -13.94 6.54 -6.89
C MET A 47 -13.82 5.03 -6.62
N GLY A 48 -12.99 4.67 -5.65
CA GLY A 48 -12.68 3.30 -5.27
C GLY A 48 -12.10 3.23 -3.87
N VAL A 49 -11.82 2.04 -3.37
CA VAL A 49 -11.30 1.84 -2.01
C VAL A 49 -9.91 1.20 -2.08
N GLN A 50 -8.97 1.71 -1.29
CA GLN A 50 -7.68 1.06 -1.07
C GLN A 50 -7.53 0.65 0.39
N THR A 51 -7.13 -0.60 0.61
CA THR A 51 -6.88 -1.18 1.93
C THR A 51 -5.40 -1.50 2.05
N ILE A 52 -4.73 -0.84 3.00
CA ILE A 52 -3.32 -1.08 3.31
C ILE A 52 -3.25 -1.77 4.66
N LEU A 53 -2.81 -3.02 4.68
CA LEU A 53 -2.65 -3.80 5.90
C LEU A 53 -1.19 -3.72 6.35
N LEU A 54 -0.96 -3.03 7.46
CA LEU A 54 0.36 -2.96 8.08
C LEU A 54 0.61 -4.16 9.01
N PRO A 55 1.86 -4.67 9.10
CA PRO A 55 2.22 -5.59 10.15
C PRO A 55 2.23 -4.87 11.51
N PRO A 56 1.90 -5.56 12.62
CA PRO A 56 1.76 -4.94 13.94
C PRO A 56 3.06 -4.35 14.51
N LYS A 57 4.21 -4.65 13.89
CA LYS A 57 5.54 -4.17 14.31
C LYS A 57 5.93 -2.82 13.70
N TYR A 58 5.13 -2.29 12.77
CA TYR A 58 5.46 -1.07 12.02
C TYR A 58 4.51 0.07 12.40
N THR A 59 5.06 1.27 12.53
CA THR A 59 4.29 2.49 12.77
C THR A 59 3.99 3.18 11.45
N SER A 60 2.74 3.58 11.23
CA SER A 60 2.33 4.35 10.05
C SER A 60 2.22 5.83 10.40
N LYS A 61 2.93 6.69 9.66
CA LYS A 61 2.60 8.12 9.59
C LYS A 61 1.75 8.32 8.34
N SER A 62 0.44 8.51 8.51
CA SER A 62 -0.46 8.77 7.38
C SER A 62 -0.80 10.26 7.32
N ALA A 63 -0.72 10.82 6.12
CA ALA A 63 -1.28 12.12 5.80
C ALA A 63 -2.32 11.88 4.70
N ALA A 64 -3.59 12.09 5.01
CA ALA A 64 -4.66 12.03 4.03
C ALA A 64 -4.57 13.27 3.14
N ALA A 65 -4.15 13.10 1.89
CA ALA A 65 -4.34 14.12 0.87
C ALA A 65 -5.78 13.96 0.35
N VAL A 66 -6.65 14.90 0.74
CA VAL A 66 -8.00 15.07 0.17
C VAL A 66 -7.87 15.62 -1.24
#